data_AF-A0A836W2D3-F1
#
_entry.id   AF-A0A836W2D3-F1
#
_cell.length_a   1.000
_cell.length_b   1.000
_cell.length_c   1.000
_cell.angle_alpha   90.00
_cell.angle_beta   90.00
_cell.angle_gamma   90.00
#
_symmetry.space_group_name_H-M   'P 1'
#
loop_
_entity.id
_entity.type
_entity.pdbx_description
1 polymer ?
#
loop_
_entity_poly.entity_id
_entity_poly.type
_entity_poly.pdbx_seq_one_letter_code
_entity_poly.pdbx_strand_id
1 'polypeptide(L)'
;MTKNVLQFGPCRRGRFVARPNRFVVHCELEGCGQISAFLPNPGRLWELLLPGAVVHLEECEDGAGGAEARKHRYTAVAVERDGRPVLLHTHRANDVAKALIDTGRIPGLEGVRVTRGEVSCGRSRFDFLLRRRRTDLFLEVKSCTLFGHRIAMFPDAVTDRGRRHLIDLAETSRRRARPVVLFLVHTPRVDWFLPDYHTDLAFSQTLLELRTKLDVIAVAVRWRFDLTLAPDVKRLEIPWGLLKREAQDRGSYLLILRLDRDHPLAVGSLGHVLFPAGYYIYVGSAMHNLSARLARHLR
;
A
#
# COMPACT_ATOMS: atom_id res chain seq x y z
N MET A 1 -15.80 -25.27 12.01
CA MET A 1 -16.43 -23.92 11.93
C MET A 1 -15.33 -22.91 11.63
N THR A 2 -15.31 -22.37 10.42
CA THR A 2 -14.35 -21.33 10.01
C THR A 2 -14.60 -20.10 10.86
N LYS A 3 -13.73 -19.78 11.83
CA LYS A 3 -13.79 -18.49 12.51
C LYS A 3 -13.65 -17.42 11.42
N ASN A 4 -14.65 -16.54 11.29
CA ASN A 4 -14.56 -15.39 10.40
C ASN A 4 -13.30 -14.62 10.78
N VAL A 5 -12.41 -14.47 9.79
CA VAL A 5 -11.01 -14.05 9.99
C VAL A 5 -10.91 -12.59 10.44
N LEU A 6 -11.89 -11.77 10.07
CA LEU A 6 -12.15 -10.46 10.66
C LEU A 6 -13.65 -10.21 10.65
N GLN A 7 -14.15 -9.65 11.75
CA GLN A 7 -15.50 -9.11 11.82
C GLN A 7 -15.35 -7.61 12.03
N PHE A 8 -15.68 -6.83 11.00
CA PHE A 8 -15.90 -5.40 11.19
C PHE A 8 -17.16 -5.22 12.02
N GLY A 9 -17.19 -4.18 12.84
CA GLY A 9 -18.43 -3.70 13.43
C GLY A 9 -19.42 -3.24 12.34
N PRO A 10 -20.62 -2.78 12.74
CA PRO A 10 -21.59 -2.24 11.80
C PRO A 10 -20.94 -1.20 10.86
N CYS A 11 -20.97 -1.50 9.56
CA CYS A 11 -20.39 -0.65 8.53
C CYS A 11 -21.49 0.02 7.72
N ARG A 12 -21.35 1.32 7.49
CA ARG A 12 -22.22 2.11 6.61
C ARG A 12 -21.46 2.47 5.34
N ARG A 13 -22.16 2.54 4.20
CA ARG A 13 -21.59 2.98 2.92
C ARG A 13 -21.74 4.49 2.80
N GLY A 14 -20.66 5.19 2.50
CA GLY A 14 -20.64 6.61 2.17
C GLY A 14 -19.93 6.85 0.84
N ARG A 15 -19.98 8.09 0.33
CA ARG A 15 -19.26 8.52 -0.87
C ARG A 15 -18.09 9.41 -0.49
N PHE A 16 -16.90 9.07 -0.95
CA PHE A 16 -15.70 9.87 -0.73
C PHE A 16 -15.84 11.25 -1.39
N VAL A 17 -15.49 12.30 -0.66
CA VAL A 17 -15.49 13.69 -1.14
C VAL A 17 -14.06 14.20 -1.28
N ALA A 18 -13.31 14.16 -0.18
CA ALA A 18 -11.97 14.74 -0.12
C ALA A 18 -11.11 14.05 0.94
N ARG A 19 -9.79 14.17 0.80
CA ARG A 19 -8.81 13.69 1.78
C ARG A 19 -7.93 14.86 2.20
N PRO A 20 -8.32 15.67 3.20
CA PRO A 20 -7.58 16.87 3.58
C PRO A 20 -6.18 16.55 4.11
N ASN A 21 -5.96 15.37 4.68
CA ASN A 21 -4.65 14.91 5.10
C ASN A 21 -4.55 13.38 5.07
N ARG A 22 -3.36 12.84 5.35
CA ARG A 22 -3.09 11.39 5.27
C ARG A 22 -3.96 10.50 6.16
N PHE A 23 -4.59 11.04 7.21
CA PHE A 23 -5.34 10.26 8.21
C PHE A 23 -6.82 10.63 8.30
N VAL A 24 -7.31 11.55 7.48
CA VAL A 24 -8.71 12.00 7.52
C VAL A 24 -9.29 12.00 6.12
N VAL A 25 -10.49 11.45 5.98
CA VAL A 25 -11.32 11.54 4.78
C VAL A 25 -12.64 12.20 5.10
N HIS A 26 -13.15 12.99 4.16
CA HIS A 26 -14.51 13.50 4.17
C HIS A 26 -15.36 12.63 3.27
N CYS A 27 -16.52 12.24 3.78
CA CYS A 27 -17.48 11.42 3.05
C CYS A 27 -18.89 12.00 3.17
N GLU A 28 -19.71 11.83 2.14
CA GLU A 28 -21.16 11.98 2.24
C GLU A 28 -21.77 10.66 2.73
N LEU A 29 -22.54 10.74 3.80
CA LEU A 29 -23.20 9.60 4.42
C LEU A 29 -24.70 9.85 4.47
N GLU A 30 -25.49 8.89 3.97
CA GLU A 30 -26.94 9.00 3.89
C GLU A 30 -27.56 9.27 5.28
N GLY A 31 -28.42 10.30 5.38
CA GLY A 31 -29.03 10.73 6.64
C GLY A 31 -28.12 11.51 7.60
N CYS A 32 -26.82 11.65 7.31
CA CYS A 32 -25.87 12.39 8.14
C CYS A 32 -25.23 13.59 7.42
N GLY A 33 -25.33 13.67 6.10
CA GLY A 33 -24.65 14.70 5.31
C GLY A 33 -23.15 14.43 5.20
N GLN A 34 -22.34 15.49 5.13
CA GLN A 34 -20.88 15.37 5.08
C GLN A 34 -20.31 15.09 6.48
N ILE A 35 -19.54 14.01 6.60
CA ILE A 35 -18.86 13.59 7.84
C ILE A 35 -17.35 13.52 7.64
N SER A 36 -16.60 13.51 8.74
CA SER A 36 -15.16 13.22 8.76
C SER A 36 -14.90 11.87 9.40
N ALA A 37 -14.09 11.04 8.74
CA ALA A 37 -13.71 9.71 9.22
C ALA A 37 -12.18 9.55 9.29
N PHE A 38 -11.72 8.77 10.27
CA PHE A 38 -10.32 8.39 10.39
C PHE A 38 -9.94 7.39 9.29
N LEU A 39 -8.79 7.60 8.66
CA LEU A 39 -8.22 6.71 7.66
C LEU A 39 -6.93 6.07 8.20
N PRO A 40 -6.97 4.81 8.66
CA PRO A 40 -5.81 4.06 9.14
C PRO A 40 -4.94 3.54 7.99
N ASN A 41 -4.57 4.42 7.05
CA ASN A 41 -3.72 4.11 5.92
C ASN A 41 -2.89 5.34 5.50
N PRO A 42 -1.56 5.32 5.67
CA PRO A 42 -0.70 6.45 5.33
C PRO A 42 -0.39 6.55 3.82
N GLY A 43 -0.76 5.56 3.02
CA GLY A 43 -0.52 5.53 1.58
C GLY A 43 -1.23 6.65 0.83
N ARG A 44 -0.88 6.89 -0.44
CA ARG A 44 -1.50 7.93 -1.29
C ARG A 44 -2.92 7.57 -1.72
N LEU A 45 -3.18 6.30 -2.02
CA LEU A 45 -4.51 5.78 -2.41
C LEU A 45 -5.19 6.56 -3.55
N TRP A 46 -4.43 7.19 -4.44
CA TRP A 46 -4.95 8.10 -5.47
C TRP A 46 -5.83 7.39 -6.50
N GLU A 47 -5.56 6.11 -6.73
CA GLU A 47 -6.31 5.22 -7.62
C GLU A 47 -7.58 4.64 -6.97
N LEU A 48 -7.77 4.85 -5.66
CA LEU A 48 -8.90 4.32 -4.90
C LEU A 48 -9.85 5.41 -4.39
N LEU A 49 -9.30 6.51 -3.87
CA LEU A 49 -10.06 7.62 -3.28
C LEU A 49 -10.30 8.71 -4.31
N LEU A 50 -11.06 8.37 -5.35
CA LEU A 50 -11.58 9.33 -6.32
C LEU A 50 -12.93 9.88 -5.82
N PRO A 51 -13.26 11.17 -6.05
CA PRO A 51 -14.56 11.72 -5.68
C PRO A 51 -15.73 10.82 -6.14
N GLY A 52 -16.64 10.53 -5.22
CA GLY A 52 -17.77 9.62 -5.44
C GLY A 52 -17.50 8.14 -5.17
N ALA A 53 -16.25 7.73 -4.93
CA ALA A 53 -15.91 6.34 -4.59
C ALA A 53 -16.67 5.89 -3.33
N VAL A 54 -17.19 4.66 -3.34
CA VAL A 54 -17.93 4.12 -2.19
C VAL A 54 -16.95 3.67 -1.12
N VAL A 55 -17.07 4.23 0.08
CA VAL A 55 -16.24 3.92 1.24
C VAL A 55 -17.10 3.23 2.30
N HIS A 56 -16.57 2.16 2.88
CA HIS A 56 -17.16 1.50 4.03
C HIS A 56 -16.62 2.14 5.31
N LEU A 57 -17.55 2.66 6.11
CA LEU A 57 -17.31 3.38 7.34
C LEU A 57 -17.79 2.54 8.51
N GLU A 58 -16.86 2.05 9.32
CA GLU A 58 -17.16 1.38 10.58
C GLU A 58 -17.45 2.44 11.63
N GLU A 59 -18.58 2.31 12.32
CA GLU A 59 -18.91 3.19 13.44
C GLU A 59 -18.15 2.71 14.68
N CYS A 60 -17.33 3.59 15.24
CA CYS A 60 -16.66 3.33 16.50
C CYS A 60 -17.67 3.61 17.63
N GLU A 61 -17.98 2.59 18.43
CA GLU A 61 -18.59 2.80 19.74
C GLU A 61 -17.56 3.45 20.67
N ASP A 62 -18.03 4.34 21.56
CA ASP A 62 -17.19 5.12 22.46
C ASP A 62 -16.17 4.23 23.20
N GLY A 63 -14.87 4.43 22.93
CA GLY A 63 -13.77 3.82 23.69
C GLY A 63 -12.89 2.79 22.95
N ALA A 64 -13.19 2.37 21.72
CA ALA A 64 -12.38 1.38 21.00
C ALA A 64 -11.50 2.02 19.88
N GLY A 65 -10.25 2.34 20.20
CA GLY A 65 -9.25 2.77 19.21
C GLY A 65 -8.13 3.68 19.74
N GLY A 66 -7.08 3.85 18.93
CA GLY A 66 -6.00 4.81 19.22
C GLY A 66 -6.49 6.25 19.39
N ALA A 67 -5.64 7.16 19.88
CA ALA A 67 -6.03 8.53 20.20
C ALA A 67 -6.70 9.30 19.05
N GLU A 68 -6.32 9.02 17.79
CA GLU A 68 -6.93 9.64 16.60
C GLU A 68 -8.26 8.99 16.19
N ALA A 69 -8.43 7.68 16.38
CA ALA A 69 -9.71 7.00 16.16
C ALA A 69 -10.77 7.49 17.16
N ARG A 70 -10.36 7.83 18.39
CA ARG A 70 -11.25 8.41 19.41
C ARG A 70 -11.76 9.82 19.11
N LYS A 71 -11.16 10.52 18.15
CA LYS A 71 -11.63 11.86 17.70
C LYS A 71 -12.67 11.79 16.60
N HIS A 72 -12.84 10.62 15.97
CA HIS A 72 -13.74 10.44 14.83
C HIS A 72 -14.70 9.30 15.10
N ARG A 73 -16.01 9.58 15.02
CA ARG A 73 -17.07 8.56 15.16
C ARG A 73 -16.98 7.44 14.12
N TYR A 74 -16.35 7.70 12.97
CA TYR A 74 -16.25 6.77 11.86
C TYR A 74 -14.80 6.48 11.49
N THR A 75 -14.52 5.21 11.15
CA THR A 75 -13.26 4.76 10.58
C THR A 75 -13.49 4.24 9.16
N ALA A 76 -12.74 4.74 8.18
CA ALA A 76 -12.75 4.23 6.81
C ALA A 76 -11.98 2.90 6.73
N VAL A 77 -12.71 1.80 6.62
CA VAL A 77 -12.14 0.45 6.69
C VAL A 77 -11.87 -0.16 5.33
N ALA A 78 -12.68 0.18 4.33
CA ALA A 78 -12.55 -0.31 2.97
C ALA A 78 -13.10 0.70 1.95
N VAL A 79 -12.71 0.54 0.69
CA VAL A 79 -13.25 1.28 -0.45
C VAL A 79 -13.61 0.31 -1.56
N GLU A 80 -14.69 0.58 -2.29
CA GLU A 80 -15.08 -0.25 -3.43
C GLU A 80 -14.30 0.16 -4.68
N ARG A 81 -13.72 -0.83 -5.35
CA ARG A 81 -13.11 -0.71 -6.67
C ARG A 81 -13.50 -1.90 -7.53
N ASP A 82 -13.89 -1.63 -8.77
CA ASP A 82 -14.36 -2.64 -9.74
C ASP A 82 -15.42 -3.59 -9.16
N GLY A 83 -16.35 -3.03 -8.38
CA GLY A 83 -17.45 -3.74 -7.73
C GLY A 83 -17.00 -4.66 -6.58
N ARG A 84 -15.83 -4.43 -5.96
CA ARG A 84 -15.33 -5.23 -4.83
C ARG A 84 -14.70 -4.35 -3.75
N PRO A 85 -14.84 -4.72 -2.47
CA PRO A 85 -14.13 -4.03 -1.40
C PRO A 85 -12.62 -4.26 -1.47
N VAL A 86 -11.88 -3.20 -1.18
CA VAL A 86 -10.43 -3.17 -0.97
C VAL A 86 -10.20 -2.70 0.47
N LEU A 87 -9.53 -3.51 1.28
CA LEU A 87 -9.21 -3.14 2.65
C LEU A 87 -8.28 -1.93 2.66
N LEU A 88 -8.68 -0.89 3.40
CA LEU A 88 -7.84 0.29 3.66
C LEU A 88 -7.11 0.17 5.00
N HIS A 89 -7.68 -0.51 5.99
CA HIS A 89 -7.16 -0.51 7.35
C HIS A 89 -5.87 -1.36 7.50
N THR A 90 -4.70 -0.71 7.47
CA THR A 90 -3.41 -1.41 7.41
C THR A 90 -3.13 -2.24 8.67
N HIS A 91 -3.50 -1.77 9.87
CA HIS A 91 -3.32 -2.56 11.09
C HIS A 91 -4.12 -3.86 11.09
N ARG A 92 -5.32 -3.86 10.50
CA ARG A 92 -6.15 -5.08 10.34
C ARG A 92 -5.57 -6.05 9.31
N ALA A 93 -4.63 -5.61 8.46
CA ALA A 93 -3.90 -6.53 7.59
C ALA A 93 -3.02 -7.51 8.39
N ASN A 94 -2.56 -7.13 9.59
CA ASN A 94 -1.83 -8.05 10.46
C ASN A 94 -2.74 -9.18 10.98
N ASP A 95 -4.00 -8.86 11.30
CA ASP A 95 -5.01 -9.86 11.69
C ASP A 95 -5.32 -10.81 10.53
N VAL A 96 -5.43 -10.28 9.30
CA VAL A 96 -5.57 -11.07 8.07
C VAL A 96 -4.39 -12.02 7.91
N ALA A 97 -3.15 -11.51 8.00
CA ALA A 97 -1.94 -12.32 7.88
C ALA A 97 -1.93 -13.45 8.92
N LYS A 98 -2.18 -13.10 10.19
CA LYS A 98 -2.22 -14.07 11.29
C LYS A 98 -3.22 -15.19 11.02
N ALA A 99 -4.45 -14.85 10.65
CA ALA A 99 -5.48 -15.85 10.42
C ALA A 99 -5.20 -16.75 9.21
N LEU A 100 -4.64 -16.18 8.13
CA LEU A 100 -4.19 -16.97 6.97
C LEU A 100 -3.02 -17.89 7.32
N ILE A 101 -2.11 -17.45 8.20
CA ILE A 101 -1.02 -18.28 8.73
C ILE A 101 -1.58 -19.42 9.59
N ASP A 102 -2.45 -19.11 10.55
CA ASP A 102 -3.02 -20.08 11.49
C ASP A 102 -3.86 -21.16 10.76
N THR A 103 -4.46 -20.79 9.62
CA THR A 103 -5.22 -21.72 8.76
C THR A 103 -4.38 -22.37 7.66
N GLY A 104 -3.07 -22.10 7.61
CA GLY A 104 -2.14 -22.69 6.64
C GLY A 104 -2.42 -22.30 5.19
N ARG A 105 -3.03 -21.14 4.95
CA ARG A 105 -3.50 -20.67 3.64
C ARG A 105 -2.46 -19.86 2.87
N ILE A 106 -1.38 -19.41 3.50
CA ILE A 106 -0.32 -18.65 2.84
C ILE A 106 0.68 -19.61 2.17
N PRO A 107 0.77 -19.64 0.83
CA PRO A 107 1.71 -20.52 0.15
C PRO A 107 3.17 -20.22 0.52
N GLY A 108 3.89 -21.22 1.00
CA GLY A 108 5.26 -21.10 1.53
C GLY A 108 5.36 -20.99 3.06
N LEU A 109 4.26 -20.67 3.74
CA LEU A 109 4.17 -20.60 5.21
C LEU A 109 3.26 -21.69 5.79
N GLU A 110 3.10 -22.81 5.10
CA GLU A 110 2.35 -23.96 5.62
C GLU A 110 3.04 -24.54 6.86
N GLY A 111 2.23 -25.00 7.83
CA GLY A 111 2.72 -25.64 9.06
C GLY A 111 3.54 -24.73 9.98
N VAL A 112 3.54 -23.41 9.76
CA VAL A 112 4.10 -22.44 10.70
C VAL A 112 3.02 -22.01 11.71
N ARG A 113 3.43 -21.58 12.89
CA ARG A 113 2.53 -21.03 13.91
C ARG A 113 3.04 -19.68 14.38
N VAL A 114 2.12 -18.74 14.60
CA VAL A 114 2.45 -17.47 15.26
C VAL A 114 2.75 -17.75 16.72
N THR A 115 3.95 -17.37 17.19
CA THR A 115 4.33 -17.51 18.61
C THR A 115 4.20 -16.21 19.37
N ARG A 116 4.47 -15.08 18.72
CA ARG A 116 4.40 -13.75 19.32
C ARG A 116 4.12 -12.69 18.26
N GLY A 117 3.37 -11.65 18.61
CA GLY A 117 3.21 -10.43 17.80
C GLY A 117 4.08 -9.27 18.30
N GLU A 118 4.30 -8.27 17.45
CA GLU A 118 5.01 -7.01 17.76
C GLU A 118 6.38 -7.26 18.42
N VAL A 119 7.24 -8.03 17.75
CA VAL A 119 8.49 -8.54 18.30
C VAL A 119 9.65 -7.61 17.97
N SER A 120 10.27 -7.04 19.00
CA SER A 120 11.48 -6.23 18.87
C SER A 120 12.69 -7.11 18.52
N CYS A 121 13.46 -6.71 17.51
CA CYS A 121 14.75 -7.30 17.19
C CYS A 121 15.70 -6.22 16.66
N GLY A 122 16.81 -6.01 17.37
CA GLY A 122 17.71 -4.90 17.07
C GLY A 122 17.01 -3.55 17.27
N ARG A 123 16.97 -2.74 16.21
CA ARG A 123 16.35 -1.40 16.20
C ARG A 123 14.91 -1.39 15.67
N SER A 124 14.45 -2.52 15.13
CA SER A 124 13.13 -2.64 14.53
C SER A 124 12.19 -3.49 15.37
N ARG A 125 10.89 -3.32 15.11
CA ARG A 125 9.82 -4.14 15.66
C ARG A 125 9.06 -4.75 14.49
N PHE A 126 9.02 -6.08 14.45
CA PHE A 126 8.40 -6.85 13.38
C PHE A 126 7.02 -7.34 13.82
N ASP A 127 6.11 -7.50 12.86
CA ASP A 127 4.71 -7.83 13.15
C ASP A 127 4.56 -9.18 13.86
N PHE A 128 5.31 -10.21 13.46
CA PHE A 128 5.23 -11.54 14.07
C PHE A 128 6.58 -12.25 14.19
N LEU A 129 6.69 -13.05 15.25
CA LEU A 129 7.61 -14.19 15.33
C LEU A 129 6.80 -15.45 15.06
N LEU A 130 7.25 -16.23 14.09
CA LEU A 130 6.69 -17.51 13.73
C LEU A 130 7.64 -18.64 14.09
N ARG A 131 7.09 -19.83 14.28
CA ARG A 131 7.86 -21.06 14.50
C ARG A 131 7.48 -22.12 13.47
N ARG A 132 8.50 -22.63 12.76
CA ARG A 132 8.41 -23.85 11.95
C ARG A 132 9.32 -24.91 12.54
N ARG A 133 8.76 -25.95 13.16
CA ARG A 133 9.53 -26.97 13.90
C ARG A 133 10.47 -26.32 14.93
N ARG A 134 11.80 -26.35 14.69
CA ARG A 134 12.83 -25.75 15.56
C ARG A 134 13.39 -24.43 15.01
N THR A 135 12.84 -23.91 13.92
CA THR A 135 13.32 -22.71 13.23
C THR A 135 12.39 -21.53 13.50
N ASP A 136 12.95 -20.44 13.98
CA ASP A 136 12.27 -19.16 14.12
C ASP A 136 12.21 -18.43 12.78
N LEU A 137 11.11 -17.72 12.54
CA LEU A 137 10.96 -16.83 11.40
C LEU A 137 10.46 -15.46 11.88
N PHE A 138 11.15 -14.39 11.52
CA PHE A 138 10.65 -13.04 11.71
C PHE A 138 9.83 -12.65 10.50
N LEU A 139 8.60 -12.19 10.72
CA LEU A 139 7.67 -11.82 9.67
C LEU A 139 7.32 -10.33 9.79
N GLU A 140 7.51 -9.62 8.68
CA GLU A 140 6.95 -8.28 8.46
C GLU A 140 5.83 -8.37 7.42
N VAL A 141 4.68 -7.77 7.72
CA VAL A 141 3.50 -7.70 6.87
C VAL A 141 3.44 -6.33 6.19
N LYS A 142 3.09 -6.31 4.90
CA LYS A 142 2.88 -5.10 4.10
C LYS A 142 1.52 -5.19 3.43
N SER A 143 0.64 -4.26 3.77
CA SER A 143 -0.64 -4.10 3.08
C SER A 143 -0.42 -3.38 1.75
N CYS A 144 -0.93 -3.96 0.67
CA CYS A 144 -0.75 -3.48 -0.69
C CYS A 144 -2.12 -3.23 -1.34
N THR A 145 -2.41 -1.96 -1.58
CA THR A 145 -3.65 -1.48 -2.20
C THR A 145 -3.43 -0.88 -3.59
N LEU A 146 -2.17 -0.65 -3.98
CA LEU A 146 -1.81 -0.19 -5.31
C LEU A 146 -1.78 -1.35 -6.30
N PHE A 147 -2.74 -1.34 -7.21
CA PHE A 147 -2.84 -2.32 -8.28
C PHE A 147 -3.50 -1.75 -9.53
N GLY A 148 -3.13 -2.31 -10.69
CA GLY A 148 -3.79 -2.14 -11.97
C GLY A 148 -4.54 -3.41 -12.37
N HIS A 149 -4.61 -3.69 -13.68
CA HIS A 149 -5.31 -4.88 -14.19
C HIS A 149 -4.70 -6.20 -13.72
N ARG A 150 -3.41 -6.40 -13.99
CA ARG A 150 -2.71 -7.67 -13.69
C ARG A 150 -1.52 -7.54 -12.74
N ILE A 151 -1.20 -6.31 -12.33
CA ILE A 151 0.00 -6.00 -11.54
C ILE A 151 -0.43 -5.29 -10.26
N ALA A 152 0.11 -5.72 -9.13
CA ALA A 152 0.13 -4.96 -7.89
C ALA A 152 1.54 -4.44 -7.60
N MET A 153 1.63 -3.27 -6.97
CA MET A 153 2.91 -2.66 -6.65
C MET A 153 2.95 -2.10 -5.22
N PHE A 154 4.12 -2.11 -4.60
CA PHE A 154 4.34 -1.52 -3.29
C PHE A 154 5.74 -0.89 -3.22
N PRO A 155 5.91 0.31 -2.63
CA PRO A 155 4.90 1.11 -1.94
C PRO A 155 4.16 2.07 -2.88
N ASP A 156 3.04 2.64 -2.42
CA ASP A 156 2.31 3.70 -3.13
C ASP A 156 2.77 5.13 -2.74
N ALA A 157 3.78 5.23 -1.87
CA ALA A 157 4.49 6.44 -1.49
C ALA A 157 5.93 6.11 -1.10
N VAL A 158 6.85 7.07 -1.26
CA VAL A 158 8.24 6.93 -0.76
C VAL A 158 8.25 6.55 0.72
N THR A 159 9.01 5.52 1.09
CA THR A 159 9.02 4.93 2.43
C THR A 159 10.42 4.52 2.91
N ASP A 160 11.17 5.50 3.42
CA ASP A 160 12.44 5.22 4.09
C ASP A 160 12.29 4.30 5.32
N ARG A 161 11.12 4.33 5.97
CA ARG A 161 10.82 3.40 7.07
C ARG A 161 10.71 1.97 6.55
N GLY A 162 9.94 1.74 5.48
CA GLY A 162 9.79 0.42 4.89
C GLY A 162 11.12 -0.15 4.39
N ARG A 163 11.95 0.70 3.75
CA ARG A 163 13.30 0.34 3.32
C ARG A 163 14.20 -0.10 4.49
N ARG A 164 14.26 0.69 5.56
CA ARG A 164 15.03 0.35 6.77
C ARG A 164 14.55 -0.95 7.42
N HIS A 165 13.23 -1.14 7.51
CA HIS A 165 12.67 -2.38 8.04
C HIS A 165 13.10 -3.62 7.24
N LEU A 166 13.20 -3.54 5.90
CA LEU A 166 13.71 -4.67 5.09
C LEU A 166 15.17 -5.02 5.40
N ILE A 167 16.00 -4.00 5.58
CA ILE A 167 17.41 -4.16 5.93
C ILE A 167 17.51 -4.84 7.30
N ASP A 168 16.87 -4.26 8.31
CA ASP A 168 16.87 -4.79 9.68
C ASP A 168 16.30 -6.22 9.73
N LEU A 169 15.25 -6.50 8.94
CA LEU A 169 14.66 -7.83 8.83
C LEU A 169 15.68 -8.82 8.27
N ALA A 170 16.38 -8.48 7.18
CA ALA A 170 17.40 -9.35 6.60
C ALA A 170 18.54 -9.66 7.59
N GLU A 171 18.85 -8.76 8.52
CA GLU A 171 19.87 -8.98 9.55
C GLU A 171 19.48 -10.05 10.60
N THR A 172 18.18 -10.36 10.75
CA THR A 172 17.73 -11.42 11.65
C THR A 172 18.27 -12.81 11.27
N SER A 173 18.67 -12.99 10.00
CA SER A 173 19.37 -14.19 9.50
C SER A 173 20.63 -14.53 10.28
N ARG A 174 21.36 -13.52 10.77
CA ARG A 174 22.56 -13.69 11.62
C ARG A 174 22.25 -14.39 12.94
N ARG A 175 20.97 -14.35 13.38
CA ARG A 175 20.49 -14.98 14.61
C ARG A 175 19.89 -16.37 14.37
N ARG A 176 20.19 -17.00 13.22
CA ARG A 176 19.64 -18.30 12.77
C ARG A 176 18.11 -18.32 12.61
N ALA A 177 17.47 -17.15 12.53
CA ALA A 177 16.07 -17.01 12.19
C ALA A 177 15.91 -16.76 10.68
N ARG A 178 14.79 -17.16 10.09
CA ARG A 178 14.49 -16.85 8.68
C ARG A 178 13.70 -15.54 8.58
N PRO A 179 14.18 -14.53 7.86
CA PRO A 179 13.41 -13.31 7.63
C PRO A 179 12.40 -13.50 6.50
N VAL A 180 11.15 -13.12 6.76
CA VAL A 180 10.04 -13.21 5.82
C VAL A 180 9.38 -11.85 5.69
N VAL A 181 9.18 -11.39 4.46
CA VAL A 181 8.30 -10.25 4.19
C VAL A 181 7.09 -10.73 3.41
N LEU A 182 5.90 -10.43 3.92
CA LEU A 182 4.62 -10.81 3.32
C LEU A 182 3.90 -9.58 2.82
N PHE A 183 3.74 -9.48 1.50
CA PHE A 183 2.87 -8.50 0.86
C PHE A 183 1.46 -9.09 0.72
N LEU A 184 0.50 -8.50 1.44
CA LEU A 184 -0.93 -8.78 1.32
C LEU A 184 -1.55 -7.84 0.31
N VAL A 185 -1.82 -8.35 -0.89
CA VAL A 185 -2.46 -7.61 -1.98
C VAL A 185 -3.98 -7.77 -1.88
N HIS A 186 -4.69 -6.66 -1.70
CA HIS A 186 -6.14 -6.67 -1.44
C HIS A 186 -7.00 -6.78 -2.71
N THR A 187 -6.52 -7.49 -3.72
CA THR A 187 -7.28 -7.85 -4.93
C THR A 187 -6.86 -9.22 -5.47
N PRO A 188 -7.80 -10.10 -5.85
CA PRO A 188 -7.50 -11.39 -6.49
C PRO A 188 -7.16 -11.28 -7.98
N ARG A 189 -7.34 -10.11 -8.61
CA ARG A 189 -7.30 -9.93 -10.07
C ARG A 189 -5.89 -9.81 -10.66
N VAL A 190 -4.87 -9.63 -9.82
CA VAL A 190 -3.49 -9.46 -10.26
C VAL A 190 -2.75 -10.78 -10.28
N ASP A 191 -1.80 -10.94 -11.20
CA ASP A 191 -0.96 -12.14 -11.30
C ASP A 191 0.48 -11.86 -10.86
N TRP A 192 0.90 -10.60 -10.95
CA TRP A 192 2.25 -10.17 -10.61
C TRP A 192 2.28 -9.16 -9.48
N PHE A 193 3.35 -9.23 -8.71
CA PHE A 193 3.72 -8.23 -7.72
C PHE A 193 5.09 -7.66 -8.09
N LEU A 194 5.21 -6.33 -8.07
CA LEU A 194 6.49 -5.65 -8.21
C LEU A 194 6.70 -4.67 -7.05
N PRO A 195 7.93 -4.49 -6.54
CA PRO A 195 8.19 -3.29 -5.78
C PRO A 195 8.08 -2.08 -6.74
N ASP A 196 7.40 -1.03 -6.30
CA ASP A 196 7.10 0.14 -7.13
C ASP A 196 8.36 1.01 -7.29
N TYR A 197 9.14 0.73 -8.33
CA TYR A 197 10.33 1.51 -8.65
C TYR A 197 10.01 2.86 -9.33
N HIS A 198 8.76 3.10 -9.72
CA HIS A 198 8.31 4.42 -10.19
C HIS A 198 8.05 5.38 -9.03
N THR A 199 7.57 4.84 -7.90
CA THR A 199 7.30 5.62 -6.69
C THR A 199 8.49 5.66 -5.73
N ASP A 200 9.14 4.54 -5.46
CA ASP A 200 10.28 4.43 -4.54
C ASP A 200 11.35 3.49 -5.12
N LEU A 201 12.25 4.09 -5.91
CA LEU A 201 13.38 3.39 -6.52
C LEU A 201 14.32 2.80 -5.45
N ALA A 202 14.57 3.51 -4.35
CA ALA A 202 15.49 3.06 -3.31
C ALA A 202 14.95 1.84 -2.55
N PHE A 203 13.66 1.81 -2.23
CA PHE A 203 13.00 0.63 -1.68
C PHE A 203 13.11 -0.56 -2.63
N SER A 204 12.82 -0.33 -3.91
CA SER A 204 12.80 -1.38 -4.94
C SER A 204 14.18 -2.00 -5.16
N GLN A 205 15.23 -1.17 -5.21
CA GLN A 205 16.62 -1.64 -5.29
C GLN A 205 17.02 -2.41 -4.02
N THR A 206 16.66 -1.91 -2.84
CA THR A 206 16.93 -2.60 -1.57
C THR A 206 16.27 -3.98 -1.51
N LEU A 207 15.00 -4.10 -1.92
CA LEU A 207 14.31 -5.40 -1.96
C LEU A 207 14.97 -6.35 -2.97
N LEU A 208 15.37 -5.84 -4.14
CA LEU A 208 16.07 -6.62 -5.17
C LEU A 208 17.43 -7.14 -4.64
N GLU A 209 18.19 -6.31 -3.95
CA GLU A 209 19.49 -6.69 -3.34
C GLU A 209 19.33 -7.74 -2.24
N LEU A 210 18.29 -7.61 -1.41
CA LEU A 210 18.03 -8.50 -0.29
C LEU A 210 17.25 -9.77 -0.68
N ARG A 211 16.84 -9.95 -1.94
CA ARG A 211 15.95 -11.05 -2.38
C ARG A 211 16.46 -12.45 -2.08
N THR A 212 17.78 -12.66 -1.94
CA THR A 212 18.38 -13.95 -1.61
C THR A 212 18.56 -14.15 -0.10
N LYS A 213 18.37 -13.09 0.68
CA LYS A 213 18.44 -13.08 2.15
C LYS A 213 17.06 -13.08 2.80
N LEU A 214 16.03 -12.61 2.08
CA LEU A 214 14.64 -12.53 2.53
C LEU A 214 13.79 -13.59 1.81
N ASP A 215 12.93 -14.28 2.56
CA ASP A 215 11.81 -15.01 1.97
C ASP A 215 10.71 -13.99 1.60
N VAL A 216 10.71 -13.54 0.34
CA VAL A 216 9.74 -12.55 -0.17
C VAL A 216 8.50 -13.27 -0.67
N ILE A 217 7.36 -13.02 -0.01
CA ILE A 217 6.07 -13.64 -0.34
C ILE A 217 5.08 -12.54 -0.68
N ALA A 218 4.43 -12.63 -1.83
CA ALA A 218 3.31 -11.79 -2.20
C ALA A 218 2.09 -12.68 -2.44
N VAL A 219 0.98 -12.35 -1.79
CA VAL A 219 -0.29 -13.07 -1.97
C VAL A 219 -1.43 -12.10 -2.19
N ALA A 220 -2.29 -12.47 -3.13
CA ALA A 220 -3.54 -11.80 -3.40
C ALA A 220 -4.66 -12.46 -2.59
N VAL A 221 -5.46 -11.61 -1.94
CA VAL A 221 -6.63 -12.01 -1.16
C VAL A 221 -7.90 -11.37 -1.72
N ARG A 222 -9.04 -11.99 -1.44
CA ARG A 222 -10.35 -11.51 -1.86
C ARG A 222 -11.22 -11.16 -0.66
N TRP A 223 -11.82 -9.98 -0.71
CA TRP A 223 -12.87 -9.56 0.21
C TRP A 223 -14.24 -9.82 -0.40
N ARG A 224 -15.17 -10.30 0.42
CA ARG A 224 -16.60 -10.37 0.10
C ARG A 224 -17.25 -9.01 0.40
N PHE A 225 -18.48 -8.82 -0.09
CA PHE A 225 -19.24 -7.58 0.10
C PHE A 225 -19.55 -7.26 1.56
N ASP A 226 -19.66 -8.30 2.41
CA ASP A 226 -19.81 -8.19 3.86
C ASP A 226 -18.47 -7.91 4.59
N LEU A 227 -17.41 -7.58 3.83
CA LEU A 227 -16.04 -7.38 4.30
C LEU A 227 -15.43 -8.60 4.98
N THR A 228 -15.98 -9.81 4.79
CA THR A 228 -15.30 -11.03 5.22
C THR A 228 -14.25 -11.46 4.22
N LEU A 229 -13.17 -12.07 4.73
CA LEU A 229 -12.10 -12.61 3.90
C LEU A 229 -12.56 -13.93 3.25
N ALA A 230 -12.44 -14.02 1.93
CA ALA A 230 -12.64 -15.27 1.23
C ALA A 230 -11.45 -16.23 1.48
N PRO A 231 -11.66 -17.56 1.44
CA PRO A 231 -10.61 -18.53 1.78
C PRO A 231 -9.53 -18.68 0.69
N ASP A 232 -9.79 -18.19 -0.52
CA ASP A 232 -8.85 -18.22 -1.63
C ASP A 232 -7.69 -17.23 -1.44
N VAL A 233 -6.48 -17.76 -1.50
CA VAL A 233 -5.22 -17.01 -1.48
C VAL A 233 -4.42 -17.40 -2.72
N LYS A 234 -4.10 -16.41 -3.57
CA LYS A 234 -3.31 -16.63 -4.78
C LYS A 234 -1.89 -16.11 -4.55
N ARG A 235 -0.87 -16.96 -4.67
CA ARG A 235 0.53 -16.48 -4.67
C ARG A 235 0.79 -15.71 -5.96
N LEU A 236 1.43 -14.55 -5.83
CA LEU A 236 1.80 -13.70 -6.95
C LEU A 236 3.24 -13.97 -7.37
N GLU A 237 3.49 -13.91 -8.67
CA GLU A 237 4.84 -14.01 -9.20
C GLU A 237 5.54 -12.66 -9.10
N ILE A 238 6.82 -12.69 -8.73
CA ILE A 238 7.69 -11.50 -8.72
C ILE A 238 8.69 -11.64 -9.87
N PRO A 239 8.56 -10.85 -10.95
CA PRO A 239 9.43 -10.96 -12.11
C PRO A 239 10.80 -10.32 -11.84
N TRP A 240 11.65 -10.99 -11.06
CA TRP A 240 12.96 -10.46 -10.63
C TRP A 240 13.88 -10.04 -11.78
N GLY A 241 13.82 -10.74 -12.93
CA GLY A 241 14.60 -10.39 -14.12
C GLY A 241 14.18 -9.05 -14.74
N LEU A 242 12.87 -8.78 -14.75
CA LEU A 242 12.32 -7.48 -15.15
C LEU A 242 12.78 -6.40 -14.17
N LEU A 243 12.64 -6.64 -12.86
CA LEU A 243 13.03 -5.68 -11.84
C LEU A 243 14.52 -5.30 -11.93
N LYS A 244 15.40 -6.28 -12.14
CA LYS A 244 16.85 -6.04 -12.34
C LYS A 244 17.14 -5.15 -13.54
N ARG A 245 16.35 -5.24 -14.61
CA ARG A 245 16.51 -4.44 -15.82
C ARG A 245 15.92 -3.03 -15.70
N GLU A 246 14.78 -2.90 -15.03
CA GLU A 246 13.96 -1.66 -15.06
C GLU A 246 14.12 -0.78 -13.82
N ALA A 247 14.48 -1.31 -12.64
CA ALA A 247 14.64 -0.52 -11.42
C ALA A 247 15.96 0.27 -11.40
N GLN A 248 16.06 1.24 -12.31
CA GLN A 248 17.20 2.12 -12.53
C GLN A 248 16.72 3.58 -12.57
N ASP A 249 17.61 4.53 -12.29
CA ASP A 249 17.30 5.97 -12.31
C ASP A 249 17.22 6.52 -13.75
N ARG A 250 16.23 6.03 -14.49
CA ARG A 250 15.95 6.34 -15.90
C ARG A 250 14.48 6.11 -16.22
N GLY A 251 14.01 6.67 -17.32
CA GLY A 251 12.67 6.43 -17.84
C GLY A 251 12.03 7.68 -18.40
N SER A 252 10.71 7.63 -18.52
CA SER A 252 9.87 8.74 -18.97
C SER A 252 9.14 9.37 -17.79
N TYR A 253 8.79 10.65 -17.93
CA TYR A 253 8.06 11.40 -16.92
C TYR A 253 7.03 12.32 -17.55
N LEU A 254 5.99 12.60 -16.78
CA LEU A 254 4.93 13.57 -17.07
C LEU A 254 4.97 14.64 -15.99
N LEU A 255 5.04 15.91 -16.39
CA LEU A 255 4.81 17.04 -15.50
C LEU A 255 3.43 17.60 -15.77
N ILE A 256 2.60 17.68 -14.74
CA ILE A 256 1.29 18.32 -14.79
C ILE A 256 1.47 19.72 -14.23
N LEU A 257 1.28 20.72 -15.08
CA LEU A 257 1.34 22.13 -14.74
C LEU A 257 -0.08 22.68 -14.74
N ARG A 258 -0.38 23.57 -13.79
CA ARG A 258 -1.65 24.28 -13.74
C ARG A 258 -1.38 25.78 -13.83
N LEU A 259 -2.00 26.43 -14.80
CA LEU A 259 -2.07 27.89 -14.90
C LEU A 259 -3.43 28.35 -14.42
N ASP A 260 -3.48 29.15 -13.36
CA ASP A 260 -4.73 29.68 -12.81
C ASP A 260 -5.33 30.82 -13.65
N ARG A 261 -4.52 31.39 -14.56
CA ARG A 261 -4.90 32.47 -15.46
C ARG A 261 -4.08 32.40 -16.74
N ASP A 262 -4.54 33.08 -17.77
CA ASP A 262 -3.80 33.25 -19.02
C ASP A 262 -2.44 33.89 -18.74
N HIS A 263 -1.40 33.34 -19.37
CA HIS A 263 -0.03 33.74 -19.12
C HIS A 263 0.77 33.86 -20.43
N PRO A 264 1.20 35.08 -20.82
CA PRO A 264 2.10 35.24 -21.95
C PRO A 264 3.53 34.88 -21.54
N LEU A 265 4.15 33.93 -22.23
CA LEU A 265 5.51 33.47 -21.97
C LEU A 265 6.39 33.69 -23.20
N ALA A 266 7.65 34.08 -22.97
CA ALA A 266 8.66 34.10 -24.02
C ALA A 266 9.18 32.67 -24.25
N VAL A 267 8.99 32.14 -25.45
CA VAL A 267 9.33 30.76 -25.84
C VAL A 267 10.38 30.78 -26.95
N GLY A 268 11.62 31.15 -26.62
CA GLY A 268 12.76 31.11 -27.55
C GLY A 268 12.43 31.73 -28.93
N SER A 269 12.61 30.96 -29.99
CA SER A 269 12.33 31.39 -31.37
C SER A 269 10.85 31.61 -31.69
N LEU A 270 9.92 31.15 -30.85
CA LEU A 270 8.48 31.35 -31.02
C LEU A 270 8.01 32.72 -30.49
N GLY A 271 8.90 33.52 -29.88
CA GLY A 271 8.55 34.83 -29.34
C GLY A 271 7.61 34.71 -28.14
N HIS A 272 6.67 35.65 -28.00
CA HIS A 272 5.68 35.61 -26.94
C HIS A 272 4.47 34.78 -27.35
N VAL A 273 4.22 33.70 -26.61
CA VAL A 273 3.06 32.82 -26.79
C VAL A 273 2.14 32.98 -25.58
N LEU A 274 0.84 33.19 -25.83
CA LEU A 274 -0.17 33.20 -24.79
C LEU A 274 -0.54 31.76 -24.43
N PHE A 275 -0.38 31.39 -23.17
CA PHE A 275 -0.86 30.13 -22.61
C PHE A 275 -2.15 30.38 -21.83
N PRO A 276 -3.33 29.92 -22.29
CA PRO A 276 -4.58 30.05 -21.55
C PRO A 276 -4.52 29.40 -20.16
N ALA A 277 -5.38 29.86 -19.24
CA ALA A 277 -5.61 29.18 -17.98
C ALA A 277 -6.00 27.71 -18.22
N GLY A 278 -5.43 26.79 -17.45
CA GLY A 278 -5.71 25.37 -17.61
C GLY A 278 -4.59 24.45 -17.17
N TYR A 279 -4.75 23.17 -17.53
CA TYR A 279 -3.77 22.12 -17.25
C TYR A 279 -2.93 21.83 -18.49
N TYR A 280 -1.62 21.74 -18.29
CA TYR A 280 -0.64 21.42 -19.32
C TYR A 280 0.14 20.18 -18.91
N ILE A 281 0.42 19.32 -19.90
CA ILE A 281 1.22 18.12 -19.70
C ILE A 281 2.51 18.27 -20.50
N TYR A 282 3.63 18.24 -19.80
CA TYR A 282 4.95 18.15 -20.43
C TYR A 282 5.46 16.72 -20.31
N VAL A 283 5.81 16.13 -21.45
CA VAL A 283 6.35 14.78 -21.56
C VAL A 283 7.86 14.87 -21.77
N GLY A 284 8.62 14.09 -21.00
CA GLY A 284 10.05 13.98 -21.21
C GLY A 284 10.59 12.61 -20.85
N SER A 285 11.87 12.41 -21.11
CA SER A 285 12.59 11.20 -20.75
C SER A 285 14.02 11.50 -20.32
N ALA A 286 14.60 10.59 -19.55
CA ALA A 286 16.00 10.60 -19.17
C ALA A 286 16.54 9.16 -19.19
N MET A 287 17.59 8.91 -19.98
CA MET A 287 18.24 7.59 -20.02
C MET A 287 19.14 7.33 -18.82
N HIS A 288 19.58 8.39 -18.16
CA HIS A 288 20.32 8.38 -16.89
C HIS A 288 19.92 9.60 -16.06
N ASN A 289 20.06 9.50 -14.74
CA ASN A 289 19.86 10.60 -13.80
C ASN A 289 18.44 11.21 -13.88
N LEU A 290 17.41 10.37 -14.02
CA LEU A 290 16.01 10.81 -14.09
C LEU A 290 15.63 11.67 -12.87
N SER A 291 16.05 11.25 -11.67
CA SER A 291 15.79 11.99 -10.43
C SER A 291 16.33 13.42 -10.48
N ALA A 292 17.55 13.62 -11.00
CA ALA A 292 18.13 14.95 -11.17
C ALA A 292 17.42 15.78 -12.26
N ARG A 293 16.94 15.13 -13.33
CA ARG A 293 16.12 15.78 -14.37
C ARG A 293 14.79 16.27 -13.78
N LEU A 294 14.12 15.46 -12.96
CA LEU A 294 12.87 15.83 -12.29
C LEU A 294 13.08 16.98 -11.29
N ALA A 295 14.11 16.90 -10.44
CA ALA A 295 14.42 17.94 -9.46
C ALA A 295 14.66 19.30 -10.12
N ARG A 296 15.20 19.35 -11.34
CA ARG A 296 15.39 20.60 -12.08
C ARG A 296 14.09 21.25 -12.55
N HIS A 297 13.04 20.47 -12.84
CA HIS A 297 11.74 21.01 -13.22
C HIS A 297 10.89 21.46 -12.04
N LEU A 298 11.19 20.95 -10.83
CA LEU A 298 10.51 21.32 -9.59
C LEU A 298 11.13 22.53 -8.88
N ARG A 299 12.22 23.10 -9.42
CA ARG A 299 12.84 24.34 -8.97
C ARG A 299 12.25 25.51 -9.74
#